data_AF-A0A8T4EPL0-F1
#
_entry.id   AF-A0A8T4EPL0-F1
#
_cell.length_a   1.000
_cell.length_b   1.000
_cell.length_c   1.000
_cell.angle_alpha   90.00
_cell.angle_beta   90.00
_cell.angle_gamma   90.00
#
_symmetry.space_group_name_H-M   'P 1'
#
loop_
_entity.id
_entity.type
_entity.pdbx_description
1 polymer ?
#
loop_
_entity_poly.entity_id
_entity_poly.type
_entity_poly.pdbx_seq_one_letter_code
_entity_poly.pdbx_strand_id
1 'polypeptide(L)'
;MEHHEGLDDWWWRNEDYYLSMNITKADFERYPFKNGFNRGDIMFLVGKKPEEIQVGDVIVFQSQKPYPIIHRVIGKEQLNIWVFQTKGDNNKAQIRDNQLDETRVLEKQLLGKAVLRVPWLGYVKIWFVDLLTALGLTSYVTPV
;
A
#
# COMPACT_ATOMS: atom_id res chain seq x y z
N MET A 1 -3.97 -4.92 -0.06
CA MET A 1 -4.76 -4.39 -1.19
C MET A 1 -5.22 -5.58 -2.00
N GLU A 2 -6.20 -6.35 -1.56
CA GLU A 2 -6.56 -7.59 -2.26
C GLU A 2 -7.65 -7.32 -3.31
N HIS A 3 -7.42 -7.73 -4.55
CA HIS A 3 -8.46 -7.77 -5.59
C HIS A 3 -8.68 -9.25 -5.93
N HIS A 4 -9.76 -9.83 -5.43
CA HIS A 4 -10.21 -11.17 -5.82
C HIS A 4 -11.03 -11.13 -7.12
N GLU A 5 -11.36 -9.94 -7.60
CA GLU A 5 -12.20 -9.67 -8.77
C GLU A 5 -11.45 -8.79 -9.79
N GLY A 6 -11.98 -8.72 -11.02
CA GLY A 6 -11.39 -7.92 -12.10
C GLY A 6 -11.35 -6.42 -11.77
N LEU A 7 -10.46 -5.69 -12.45
CA LEU A 7 -10.32 -4.24 -12.26
C LEU A 7 -11.65 -3.50 -12.46
N ASP A 8 -12.46 -3.94 -13.43
CA ASP A 8 -13.75 -3.32 -13.74
C ASP A 8 -14.75 -3.44 -12.58
N ASP A 9 -14.90 -4.64 -12.02
CA ASP A 9 -15.80 -4.91 -10.89
C ASP A 9 -15.34 -4.17 -9.63
N TRP A 10 -14.03 -4.15 -9.40
CA TRP A 10 -13.46 -3.36 -8.31
C TRP A 10 -13.68 -1.86 -8.52
N TRP A 11 -13.46 -1.36 -9.73
CA TRP A 11 -13.63 0.06 -10.05
C TRP A 11 -15.07 0.50 -9.79
N TRP A 12 -16.05 -0.25 -10.28
CA TRP A 12 -17.47 0.06 -10.08
C TRP A 12 -17.84 0.24 -8.60
N ARG A 13 -17.24 -0.51 -7.69
CA ARG A 13 -17.49 -0.37 -6.23
C ARG A 13 -16.77 0.81 -5.57
N ASN A 14 -15.77 1.38 -6.23
CA ASN A 14 -14.89 2.40 -5.65
C ASN A 14 -14.92 3.74 -6.43
N GLU A 15 -15.62 3.79 -7.56
CA GLU A 15 -15.54 4.90 -8.51
C GLU A 15 -15.93 6.24 -7.89
N ASP A 16 -17.00 6.29 -7.10
CA ASP A 16 -17.45 7.51 -6.43
C ASP A 16 -16.34 8.19 -5.63
N TYR A 17 -15.54 7.39 -4.90
CA TYR A 17 -14.45 7.92 -4.10
C TYR A 17 -13.31 8.46 -4.97
N TYR A 18 -12.86 7.68 -5.96
CA TYR A 18 -11.76 8.11 -6.83
C TYR A 18 -12.14 9.31 -7.70
N LEU A 19 -13.37 9.35 -8.20
CA LEU A 19 -13.91 10.50 -8.94
C LEU A 19 -13.98 11.75 -8.05
N SER A 20 -14.35 11.62 -6.77
CA SER A 20 -14.31 12.75 -5.82
C SER A 20 -12.89 13.29 -5.57
N MET A 21 -11.87 12.46 -5.81
CA MET A 21 -10.44 12.83 -5.76
C MET A 21 -9.90 13.26 -7.13
N ASN A 22 -10.76 13.47 -8.13
CA ASN A 22 -10.39 13.81 -9.50
C ASN A 22 -9.47 12.76 -10.18
N ILE A 23 -9.69 11.49 -9.86
CA ILE A 23 -9.02 10.34 -10.47
C ILE A 23 -10.05 9.57 -11.31
N THR A 24 -9.88 9.56 -12.63
CA THR A 24 -10.76 8.81 -13.53
C THR A 24 -10.34 7.34 -13.64
N LYS A 25 -11.23 6.50 -14.20
CA LYS A 25 -10.89 5.10 -14.52
C LYS A 25 -9.68 5.01 -15.45
N ALA A 26 -9.62 5.90 -16.45
CA ALA A 26 -8.53 5.94 -17.42
C ALA A 26 -7.18 6.32 -16.76
N ASP A 27 -7.21 7.17 -15.73
CA ASP A 27 -6.02 7.47 -14.93
C ASP A 27 -5.61 6.23 -14.11
N PHE A 28 -6.58 5.62 -13.42
CA PHE A 28 -6.33 4.46 -12.57
C PHE A 28 -5.78 3.25 -13.33
N GLU A 29 -6.27 3.01 -14.54
CA GLU A 29 -5.78 1.95 -15.44
C GLU A 29 -4.30 2.09 -15.82
N ARG A 30 -3.73 3.30 -15.69
CA ARG A 30 -2.31 3.59 -15.95
C ARG A 30 -1.45 3.46 -14.70
N TYR A 31 -2.06 3.39 -13.51
CA TYR A 31 -1.33 3.31 -12.27
C TYR A 31 -0.63 1.96 -12.08
N PRO A 32 0.54 1.96 -11.42
CA PRO A 32 1.20 0.72 -11.04
C PRO A 32 0.33 -0.05 -10.05
N PHE A 33 0.39 -1.39 -10.12
CA PHE A 33 -0.37 -2.27 -9.21
C PHE A 33 -1.88 -2.00 -9.21
N LYS A 34 -2.50 -1.64 -10.35
CA LYS A 34 -3.94 -1.40 -10.47
C LYS A 34 -4.84 -2.58 -10.05
N ASN A 35 -4.30 -3.80 -10.08
CA ASN A 35 -4.96 -5.02 -9.60
C ASN A 35 -4.58 -5.37 -8.15
N GLY A 36 -3.96 -4.43 -7.42
CA GLY A 36 -3.45 -4.58 -6.07
C GLY A 36 -2.41 -5.69 -5.88
N PHE A 37 -2.34 -6.17 -4.64
CA PHE A 37 -1.40 -7.20 -4.18
C PHE A 37 -1.96 -7.95 -2.95
N ASN A 38 -1.67 -9.24 -2.90
CA ASN A 38 -2.27 -10.16 -1.94
C ASN A 38 -1.27 -10.56 -0.84
N ARG A 39 -1.79 -11.13 0.25
CA ARG A 39 -0.94 -11.79 1.24
C ARG A 39 0.00 -12.79 0.54
N GLY A 40 1.28 -12.77 0.92
CA GLY A 40 2.31 -13.62 0.31
C GLY A 40 2.98 -13.01 -0.92
N ASP A 41 2.54 -11.87 -1.43
CA ASP A 41 3.30 -11.10 -2.43
C ASP A 41 4.52 -10.45 -1.76
N ILE A 42 5.65 -10.44 -2.47
CA ILE A 42 6.84 -9.65 -2.07
C ILE A 42 6.89 -8.39 -2.90
N MET A 43 6.91 -7.24 -2.22
CA MET A 43 7.04 -5.92 -2.84
C MET A 43 8.49 -5.43 -2.72
N PHE A 44 9.09 -5.06 -3.83
CA PHE A 44 10.40 -4.39 -3.85
C PHE A 44 10.18 -2.88 -3.81
N LEU A 45 10.88 -2.24 -2.87
CA LEU A 45 10.80 -0.81 -2.61
C LEU A 45 12.10 -0.15 -3.04
N VAL A 46 11.99 1.05 -3.58
CA VAL A 46 13.13 1.94 -3.80
C VAL A 46 12.94 3.22 -3.01
N GLY A 47 14.04 3.71 -2.44
CA GLY A 47 14.07 5.06 -1.89
C GLY A 47 13.84 6.07 -3.02
N LYS A 48 12.86 6.95 -2.85
CA LYS A 48 12.54 8.02 -3.79
C LYS A 48 12.41 9.32 -3.04
N LYS A 49 12.85 10.42 -3.66
CA LYS A 49 12.65 11.73 -3.06
C LYS A 49 11.16 12.07 -3.05
N PRO A 50 10.66 12.79 -2.03
CA PRO A 50 9.26 13.16 -1.95
C PRO A 50 8.74 13.88 -3.20
N GLU A 51 9.57 14.73 -3.83
CA GLU A 51 9.26 15.41 -5.09
C GLU A 51 8.91 14.45 -6.24
N GLU A 52 9.52 13.26 -6.27
CA GLU A 52 9.39 12.27 -7.35
C GLU A 52 8.14 11.37 -7.22
N ILE A 53 7.50 11.37 -6.05
CA ILE A 53 6.27 10.58 -5.82
C ILE A 53 5.10 11.21 -6.58
N GLN A 54 4.30 10.41 -7.27
CA GLN A 54 3.17 10.88 -8.06
C GLN A 54 1.85 10.32 -7.56
N VAL A 55 0.74 10.99 -7.88
CA VAL A 55 -0.60 10.42 -7.69
C VAL A 55 -0.69 9.11 -8.49
N GLY A 56 -1.22 8.07 -7.85
CA GLY A 56 -1.25 6.71 -8.38
C GLY A 56 -0.13 5.80 -7.90
N ASP A 57 0.97 6.35 -7.39
CA ASP A 57 2.06 5.55 -6.82
C ASP A 57 1.61 4.79 -5.58
N VAL A 58 2.16 3.58 -5.39
CA VAL A 58 2.04 2.84 -4.13
C VAL A 58 3.27 3.12 -3.30
N ILE A 59 3.08 3.74 -2.13
CA ILE A 59 4.15 4.10 -1.22
C ILE A 59 4.06 3.32 0.08
N VAL A 60 5.22 3.14 0.71
CA VAL A 60 5.35 2.57 2.05
C VAL A 60 5.74 3.70 2.99
N PHE A 61 5.01 3.83 4.09
CA PHE A 61 5.26 4.87 5.07
C PHE A 61 5.03 4.38 6.49
N GLN A 62 5.70 5.04 7.44
CA GLN A 62 5.55 4.76 8.86
C GLN A 62 4.42 5.60 9.46
N SER A 63 3.60 4.99 10.32
CA SER A 63 2.68 5.70 11.21
C SER A 63 2.93 5.28 12.67
N GLN A 64 2.00 5.58 13.57
CA GLN A 64 2.08 5.10 14.95
C GLN A 64 1.74 3.61 15.08
N LYS A 65 1.39 2.93 13.98
CA LYS A 65 1.20 1.47 13.96
C LYS A 65 2.55 0.76 14.10
N PRO A 66 2.58 -0.45 14.68
CA PRO A 66 3.83 -1.21 14.87
C PRO A 66 4.42 -1.75 13.56
N TYR A 67 3.73 -1.58 12.45
CA TYR A 67 4.14 -2.00 11.11
C TYR A 67 3.99 -0.85 10.11
N PRO A 68 4.80 -0.84 9.03
CA PRO A 68 4.66 0.13 7.96
C PRO A 68 3.38 -0.09 7.17
N ILE A 69 2.84 0.97 6.60
CA ILE A 69 1.61 0.97 5.81
C ILE A 69 1.96 1.09 4.34
N ILE A 70 1.29 0.30 3.50
CA ILE A 70 1.48 0.30 2.04
C ILE A 70 0.17 0.75 1.39
N HIS A 71 0.07 2.02 0.99
CA HIS A 71 -1.14 2.59 0.39
C HIS A 71 -0.84 3.38 -0.90
N ARG A 72 -1.89 3.62 -1.70
CA ARG A 72 -1.80 4.38 -2.95
C ARG A 72 -1.92 5.86 -2.67
N VAL A 73 -1.08 6.67 -3.30
CA VAL A 73 -1.19 8.13 -3.28
C VAL A 73 -2.38 8.53 -4.14
N ILE A 74 -3.36 9.21 -3.53
CA ILE A 74 -4.56 9.73 -4.19
C ILE A 74 -4.58 11.26 -4.25
N GLY A 75 -3.62 11.91 -3.59
CA GLY A 75 -3.42 13.35 -3.64
C GLY A 75 -2.03 13.72 -3.14
N LYS A 76 -1.50 14.85 -3.61
CA LYS A 76 -0.18 15.35 -3.25
C LYS A 76 -0.19 16.88 -3.26
N GLU A 77 0.30 17.47 -2.19
CA GLU A 77 0.38 18.93 -2.02
C GLU A 77 1.75 19.35 -1.45
N GLN A 78 2.15 20.59 -1.72
CA GLN A 78 3.38 21.18 -1.18
C GLN A 78 3.00 22.38 -0.29
N LEU A 79 3.09 22.19 1.03
CA LEU A 79 2.78 23.19 2.05
C LEU A 79 4.03 23.47 2.91
N ASN A 80 5.13 23.87 2.26
CA ASN A 80 6.53 23.92 2.74
C ASN A 80 7.24 22.56 2.76
N ILE A 81 6.52 21.49 3.09
CA ILE A 81 6.95 20.10 2.93
C ILE A 81 5.96 19.38 2.01
N TRP A 82 6.38 18.25 1.42
CA TRP A 82 5.44 17.40 0.72
C TRP A 82 4.51 16.69 1.71
N VAL A 83 3.23 16.75 1.39
CA VAL A 83 2.17 16.03 2.09
C VAL A 83 1.43 15.18 1.08
N PHE A 84 1.26 13.91 1.43
CA PHE A 84 0.56 12.94 0.61
C PHE A 84 -0.79 12.61 1.25
N GLN A 85 -1.81 12.51 0.41
CA GLN A 85 -3.05 11.85 0.72
C GLN A 85 -2.94 10.43 0.18
N THR A 86 -3.08 9.43 1.05
CA THR A 86 -3.00 8.01 0.67
C THR A 86 -4.33 7.32 0.91
N LYS A 87 -4.54 6.14 0.32
CA LYS A 87 -5.68 5.28 0.63
C LYS A 87 -5.34 3.82 0.34
N GLY A 88 -5.82 2.92 1.19
CA GLY A 88 -5.85 1.50 0.87
C GLY A 88 -6.88 1.21 -0.21
N ASP A 89 -6.46 0.55 -1.30
CA ASP A 89 -7.36 0.20 -2.41
C ASP A 89 -8.57 -0.67 -1.96
N ASN A 90 -8.46 -1.39 -0.84
CA ASN A 90 -9.55 -2.18 -0.27
C ASN A 90 -10.35 -1.46 0.85
N ASN A 91 -9.97 -0.24 1.22
CA ASN A 91 -10.69 0.54 2.23
C ASN A 91 -11.85 1.29 1.57
N LYS A 92 -12.97 1.52 2.28
CA LYS A 92 -14.07 2.33 1.73
C LYS A 92 -13.73 3.81 1.58
N ALA A 93 -12.88 4.32 2.47
CA ALA A 93 -12.44 5.71 2.52
C ALA A 93 -11.06 5.79 3.18
N GLN A 94 -10.51 7.00 3.24
CA GLN A 94 -9.33 7.28 4.04
C GLN A 94 -9.56 6.98 5.52
N ILE A 95 -8.58 6.33 6.15
CA ILE A 95 -8.55 6.10 7.59
C ILE A 95 -8.00 7.34 8.29
N ARG A 96 -8.72 7.80 9.31
CA ARG A 96 -8.28 8.86 10.22
C ARG A 96 -8.62 8.48 11.65
N ASP A 97 -7.62 8.00 12.36
CA ASP A 97 -7.70 7.62 13.76
C ASP A 97 -6.44 8.09 14.52
N ASN A 98 -6.33 7.73 15.80
CA ASN A 98 -5.20 8.13 16.65
C ASN A 98 -3.84 7.53 16.21
N GLN A 99 -3.84 6.53 15.33
CA GLN A 99 -2.66 5.81 14.88
C GLN A 99 -2.28 6.09 13.41
N LEU A 100 -3.24 6.53 12.61
CA LEU A 100 -3.11 6.71 11.17
C LEU A 100 -4.00 7.86 10.70
N ASP A 101 -3.39 8.86 10.06
CA ASP A 101 -4.09 9.90 9.30
C ASP A 101 -3.66 9.83 7.84
N GLU A 102 -4.47 9.17 7.00
CA GLU A 102 -4.19 8.99 5.58
C GLU A 102 -4.39 10.28 4.77
N THR A 103 -5.08 11.28 5.33
CA THR A 103 -5.28 12.59 4.70
C THR A 103 -4.03 13.47 4.79
N ARG A 104 -3.07 13.10 5.64
CA ARG A 104 -1.89 13.91 5.94
C ARG A 104 -0.66 13.05 6.23
N VAL A 105 -0.18 12.32 5.23
CA VAL A 105 1.09 11.59 5.31
C VAL A 105 2.25 12.53 4.96
N LEU A 106 3.09 12.83 5.93
CA LEU A 106 4.21 13.76 5.76
C LEU A 106 5.40 13.09 5.05
N GLU A 107 6.18 13.85 4.30
CA GLU A 107 7.37 13.34 3.61
C GLU A 107 8.36 12.58 4.50
N LYS A 108 8.51 12.99 5.76
CA LYS A 108 9.37 12.31 6.75
C LYS A 108 8.90 10.90 7.12
N GLN A 109 7.64 10.57 6.83
CA GLN A 109 7.08 9.25 7.07
C GLN A 109 7.34 8.30 5.90
N LEU A 110 7.73 8.81 4.73
CA LEU A 110 7.97 8.02 3.54
C LEU A 110 9.19 7.11 3.73
N LEU A 111 8.97 5.81 3.59
CA LEU A 111 10.03 4.79 3.62
C LEU A 111 10.47 4.41 2.21
N GLY A 112 9.56 4.44 1.24
CA GLY A 112 9.89 4.18 -0.16
C GLY A 112 8.68 4.03 -1.07
N LYS A 113 8.95 3.84 -2.35
CA LYS A 113 7.96 3.58 -3.40
C LYS A 113 8.06 2.12 -3.85
N ALA A 114 6.93 1.45 -3.97
CA ALA A 114 6.88 0.12 -4.56
C ALA A 114 7.11 0.18 -6.07
N VAL A 115 7.99 -0.68 -6.59
CA VAL A 115 8.36 -0.72 -8.03
C VAL A 115 8.18 -2.08 -8.68
N LEU A 116 8.24 -3.16 -7.89
CA LEU A 116 8.07 -4.52 -8.39
C LEU A 116 7.31 -5.35 -7.37
N ARG A 117 6.46 -6.25 -7.88
CA ARG A 117 5.72 -7.24 -7.12
C ARG A 117 6.07 -8.62 -7.63
N VAL A 118 6.42 -9.52 -6.73
CA VAL A 118 6.59 -10.95 -7.03
C VAL A 118 5.51 -11.72 -6.29
N PRO A 119 4.49 -12.24 -7.00
CA PRO A 119 3.40 -12.96 -6.36
C PRO A 119 3.87 -14.24 -5.65
N TRP A 120 3.24 -14.54 -4.52
CA TRP A 120 3.32 -15.81 -3.78
C TRP A 120 4.69 -16.18 -3.18
N LEU A 121 5.77 -15.48 -3.52
CA LEU A 121 7.11 -15.78 -3.04
C LEU A 121 7.24 -15.66 -1.51
N GLY A 122 6.43 -14.80 -0.88
CA GLY A 122 6.35 -14.66 0.57
C GLY A 122 5.84 -15.93 1.26
N TYR A 123 5.04 -16.75 0.58
CA TYR A 123 4.61 -18.03 1.15
C TYR A 123 5.79 -18.97 1.36
N VAL A 124 6.82 -18.97 0.51
CA VAL A 124 8.01 -19.82 0.71
C VAL A 124 8.64 -19.55 2.08
N LYS A 125 8.76 -18.27 2.48
CA LYS A 125 9.21 -17.88 3.81
C LYS A 125 8.26 -18.37 4.90
N ILE A 126 6.94 -18.18 4.73
CA ILE A 126 5.92 -18.60 5.70
C ILE A 126 6.01 -20.11 5.94
N TRP A 127 5.98 -20.93 4.89
CA TRP A 127 6.12 -22.38 4.97
C TRP A 127 7.40 -22.81 5.68
N PHE A 128 8.52 -22.12 5.40
CA PHE A 128 9.79 -22.42 6.06
C PHE A 128 9.75 -22.12 7.57
N VAL A 129 9.19 -20.97 7.97
CA VAL A 129 9.03 -20.60 9.38
C VAL A 129 8.06 -21.55 10.09
N ASP A 130 6.95 -21.89 9.45
CA ASP A 130 5.96 -22.83 9.98
C ASP A 130 6.58 -24.22 10.18
N LEU A 131 7.40 -24.69 9.24
CA LEU A 131 8.15 -25.95 9.36
C LEU A 131 9.13 -25.93 10.53
N LEU A 132 9.96 -24.89 10.67
CA LEU A 132 10.89 -24.76 11.78
C LEU A 132 10.17 -24.72 13.14
N THR A 133 9.03 -24.02 13.18
CA THR A 133 8.18 -23.94 14.39
C THR A 133 7.58 -25.31 14.72
N ALA A 134 7.07 -26.04 13.73
CA ALA A 134 6.54 -27.39 13.92
C ALA A 134 7.61 -28.39 14.39
N LEU A 135 8.87 -28.18 14.00
CA LEU A 135 10.02 -28.98 14.45
C LEU A 135 10.59 -28.52 15.81
N GLY A 136 10.02 -27.49 16.44
CA GLY A 136 10.46 -26.97 17.73
C GLY A 136 11.79 -26.21 17.69
N LEU A 137 12.25 -25.82 16.50
CA LEU A 137 13.53 -25.14 16.28
C LEU A 137 13.44 -23.62 16.47
N THR A 138 12.22 -23.06 16.51
CA THR A 138 11.97 -21.63 16.73
C THR A 138 10.73 -21.44 17.61
N SER A 139 10.78 -20.52 18.57
CA SER A 139 9.59 -20.02 19.28
C SER A 139 8.84 -19.01 18.40
N TYR A 140 7.51 -18.96 18.52
CA TYR A 140 6.62 -18.10 17.70
C TYR A 140 7.16 -16.68 17.55
N VAL A 141 7.73 -16.36 16.38
CA VAL A 141 7.87 -14.98 15.92
C VAL A 141 6.61 -14.70 15.13
N THR A 142 5.71 -13.88 15.67
CA THR A 142 4.53 -13.41 14.93
C THR A 142 4.98 -12.85 13.58
N PRO A 143 4.57 -13.44 12.44
CA PRO A 143 4.91 -12.88 11.15
C PRO A 143 4.18 -11.52 11.03
N VAL A 144 4.96 -10.46 10.88
CA VAL A 144 4.48 -9.12 10.50
C VAL A 144 4.02 -9.13 9.06
#